data_AF-A0A7Y2FYF6-F1
#
_entry.id   AF-A0A7Y2FYF6-F1
#
_cell.length_a   1.000
_cell.length_b   1.000
_cell.length_c   1.000
_cell.angle_alpha   90.00
_cell.angle_beta   90.00
_cell.angle_gamma   90.00
#
_symmetry.space_group_name_H-M   'P 1'
#
loop_
_entity.id
_entity.type
_entity.pdbx_description
1 polymer ?
#
loop_
_entity_poly.entity_id
_entity_poly.type
_entity_poly.pdbx_seq_one_letter_code
_entity_poly.pdbx_strand_id
1 'polypeptide(L)'
;MIEHFQQMNPALEMTLNPHVEKRVKRMIRGGRRGTEIFLGRSATFFPVFEAYLEAYDLPTELKYLSVVESALKQDAKSKAGAAGLWQFMPRTGKAYGLDINQQVDERLDLFKSTESAVRYLADLHKSFKDWPLALAAYNCGPGRVRKAMKERRSRDFWNIRSLLPKETQDYVVKWMATTYVMSYYYFYDLRPAYPDYDLQFIKAIKIYSSKSLTRISKETGAPIAVLRKLNPSYKQGIVPSNPYGNFVVVPKIGLIKEYDEMDIQAVSLKQ
;
A
#
# COMPACT_ATOMS: atom_id res chain seq x y z
N MET A 1 24.37 6.45 7.47
CA MET A 1 23.27 5.53 7.89
C MET A 1 22.74 5.89 9.26
N ILE A 2 23.58 5.93 10.30
CA ILE A 2 23.16 6.36 11.64
C ILE A 2 22.51 7.74 11.60
N GLU A 3 23.18 8.73 11.02
CA GLU A 3 22.68 10.11 10.88
C GLU A 3 21.33 10.17 10.14
N HIS A 4 21.22 9.47 9.01
CA HIS A 4 19.96 9.38 8.25
C HIS A 4 18.82 8.74 9.07
N PHE A 5 19.11 7.73 9.90
CA PHE A 5 18.10 7.14 10.80
C PHE A 5 17.66 8.13 11.89
N GLN A 6 18.58 8.95 12.41
CA GLN A 6 18.27 10.01 13.39
C GLN A 6 17.41 11.13 12.80
N GLN A 7 17.47 11.33 11.48
CA GLN A 7 16.64 12.31 10.75
C GLN A 7 15.26 11.77 10.36
N MET A 8 15.01 10.46 10.52
CA MET A 8 13.68 9.90 10.22
C MET A 8 12.64 10.37 11.24
N ASN A 9 11.38 10.38 10.83
CA ASN A 9 10.26 10.80 11.65
C ASN A 9 10.29 10.09 13.03
N PRO A 10 10.53 10.82 14.14
CA PRO A 10 10.68 10.21 15.46
C PRO A 10 9.39 9.57 15.94
N ALA A 11 8.23 10.00 15.42
CA ALA A 11 6.94 9.41 15.76
C ALA A 11 6.83 7.94 15.34
N LEU A 12 7.64 7.46 14.39
CA LEU A 12 7.62 6.06 13.92
C LEU A 12 8.42 5.09 14.81
N GLU A 13 9.14 5.60 15.81
CA GLU A 13 9.93 4.82 16.77
C GLU A 13 10.86 3.80 16.08
N MET A 14 11.41 4.17 14.93
CA MET A 14 12.31 3.32 14.15
C MET A 14 13.66 3.20 14.82
N THR A 15 14.13 1.96 15.01
CA THR A 15 15.44 1.69 15.63
C THR A 15 16.42 1.11 14.62
N LEU A 16 17.59 1.73 14.48
CA LEU A 16 18.71 1.11 13.78
C LEU A 16 19.37 0.06 14.69
N ASN A 17 19.32 -1.19 14.29
CA ASN A 17 20.00 -2.30 14.96
C ASN A 17 20.60 -3.27 13.93
N PRO A 18 21.38 -4.28 14.34
CA PRO A 18 22.05 -5.18 13.40
C PRO A 18 21.10 -5.92 12.44
N HIS A 19 19.85 -6.20 12.85
CA HIS A 19 18.87 -6.83 11.98
C HIS A 19 18.40 -5.89 10.85
N VAL A 20 18.10 -4.64 11.20
CA VAL A 20 17.68 -3.59 10.25
C VAL A 20 18.83 -3.25 9.32
N GLU A 21 20.03 -3.04 9.86
CA GLU A 21 21.23 -2.74 9.07
C GLU A 21 21.55 -3.85 8.06
N LYS A 22 21.49 -5.12 8.48
CA LYS A 22 21.68 -6.27 7.59
C LYS A 22 20.66 -6.28 6.47
N ARG A 23 19.40 -5.91 6.74
CA ARG A 23 18.34 -5.83 5.74
C ARG A 23 18.58 -4.69 4.75
N VAL A 24 18.96 -3.51 5.24
CA VAL A 24 19.34 -2.35 4.39
C VAL A 24 20.48 -2.72 3.46
N LYS A 25 21.58 -3.29 3.98
CA LYS A 25 22.74 -3.73 3.18
C LYS A 25 22.33 -4.74 2.10
N ARG A 26 21.42 -5.67 2.41
CA ARG A 26 20.90 -6.60 1.41
C ARG A 26 20.12 -5.89 0.31
N MET A 27 19.26 -4.93 0.65
CA MET A 27 18.42 -4.21 -0.33
C MET A 27 19.25 -3.32 -1.27
N ILE A 28 20.31 -2.69 -0.78
CA ILE A 28 21.17 -1.81 -1.59
C ILE A 28 22.22 -2.57 -2.42
N ARG A 29 22.66 -3.76 -1.98
CA ARG A 29 23.67 -4.58 -2.69
C ARG A 29 23.01 -5.72 -3.49
N GLY A 30 22.78 -6.87 -2.85
CA GLY A 30 22.28 -8.06 -3.52
C GLY A 30 20.82 -7.97 -4.01
N GLY A 31 20.05 -7.03 -3.46
CA GLY A 31 18.65 -6.77 -3.81
C GLY A 31 18.43 -5.55 -4.69
N ARG A 32 19.49 -4.92 -5.21
CA ARG A 32 19.45 -3.62 -5.90
C ARG A 32 18.36 -3.55 -6.98
N ARG A 33 18.39 -4.47 -7.95
CA ARG A 33 17.40 -4.49 -9.05
C ARG A 33 15.96 -4.57 -8.54
N GLY A 34 15.71 -5.34 -7.48
CA GLY A 34 14.38 -5.42 -6.88
C GLY A 34 13.96 -4.08 -6.26
N THR A 35 14.86 -3.45 -5.52
CA THR A 35 14.65 -2.13 -4.91
C THR A 35 14.38 -1.06 -5.96
N GLU A 36 15.14 -1.04 -7.06
CA GLU A 36 14.97 -0.12 -8.18
C GLU A 36 13.58 -0.28 -8.85
N ILE A 37 13.08 -1.51 -8.98
CA ILE A 37 11.71 -1.77 -9.44
C ILE A 37 10.67 -1.24 -8.45
N PHE A 38 10.90 -1.38 -7.13
CA PHE A 38 9.97 -0.86 -6.12
C PHE A 38 9.92 0.68 -6.17
N LEU A 39 11.07 1.33 -6.32
CA LEU A 39 11.20 2.79 -6.52
C LEU A 39 10.51 3.27 -7.80
N GLY A 40 10.59 2.50 -8.89
CA GLY A 40 9.89 2.86 -10.12
C GLY A 40 8.37 2.79 -9.97
N ARG A 41 7.87 1.73 -9.34
CA ARG A 41 6.42 1.54 -9.10
C ARG A 41 5.84 2.53 -8.10
N SER A 42 6.64 3.08 -7.19
CA SER A 42 6.12 4.02 -6.20
C SER A 42 5.57 5.30 -6.84
N ALA A 43 6.12 5.71 -7.99
CA ALA A 43 5.63 6.89 -8.72
C ALA A 43 4.15 6.79 -9.11
N THR A 44 3.63 5.57 -9.35
CA THR A 44 2.22 5.37 -9.71
C THR A 44 1.28 5.51 -8.52
N PHE A 45 1.66 5.00 -7.35
CA PHE A 45 0.71 4.76 -6.25
C PHE A 45 0.88 5.68 -5.04
N PHE A 46 2.11 6.15 -4.77
CA PHE A 46 2.39 6.92 -3.56
C PHE A 46 1.62 8.24 -3.46
N PRO A 47 1.39 9.00 -4.54
CA PRO A 47 0.56 10.21 -4.44
C PRO A 47 -0.84 9.94 -3.87
N VAL A 48 -1.45 8.80 -4.22
CA VAL A 48 -2.75 8.40 -3.66
C VAL A 48 -2.59 8.00 -2.20
N PHE A 49 -1.56 7.23 -1.86
CA PHE A 49 -1.33 6.78 -0.48
C PHE A 49 -1.06 7.95 0.47
N GLU A 50 -0.25 8.92 0.03
CA GLU A 50 0.10 10.13 0.77
C GLU A 50 -1.14 10.97 1.03
N ALA A 51 -1.97 11.21 0.01
CA ALA A 51 -3.23 11.95 0.19
C ALA A 51 -4.15 11.34 1.25
N TYR A 52 -4.30 10.01 1.26
CA TYR A 52 -5.09 9.34 2.31
C TYR A 52 -4.40 9.34 3.67
N LEU A 53 -3.08 9.15 3.74
CA LEU A 53 -2.37 9.18 5.02
C LEU A 53 -2.45 10.57 5.67
N GLU A 54 -2.27 11.62 4.88
CA GLU A 54 -2.40 13.02 5.33
C GLU A 54 -3.83 13.33 5.76
N ALA A 55 -4.85 12.91 4.99
CA ALA A 55 -6.25 13.13 5.33
C ALA A 55 -6.69 12.46 6.66
N TYR A 56 -5.94 11.47 7.14
CA TYR A 56 -6.19 10.77 8.40
C TYR A 56 -5.12 11.10 9.48
N ASP A 57 -4.32 12.15 9.28
CA ASP A 57 -3.25 12.59 10.19
C ASP A 57 -2.25 11.47 10.55
N LEU A 58 -1.92 10.61 9.58
CA LEU A 58 -0.96 9.52 9.75
C LEU A 58 0.39 9.84 9.07
N PRO A 59 1.51 9.32 9.60
CA PRO A 59 2.82 9.44 8.96
C PRO A 59 2.81 8.87 7.52
N THR A 60 3.27 9.67 6.55
CA THR A 60 3.25 9.25 5.14
C THR A 60 4.19 8.08 4.86
N GLU A 61 5.20 7.84 5.70
CA GLU A 61 6.10 6.69 5.61
C GLU A 61 5.38 5.34 5.75
N LEU A 62 4.17 5.30 6.30
CA LEU A 62 3.38 4.07 6.34
C LEU A 62 3.06 3.53 4.94
N LYS A 63 3.13 4.37 3.90
CA LYS A 63 3.02 3.94 2.50
C LYS A 63 4.00 2.84 2.13
N TYR A 64 5.18 2.77 2.76
CA TYR A 64 6.18 1.72 2.50
C TYR A 64 5.74 0.33 2.96
N LEU A 65 4.67 0.22 3.76
CA LEU A 65 4.02 -1.05 4.08
C LEU A 65 3.56 -1.78 2.82
N SER A 66 2.99 -1.05 1.86
CA SER A 66 2.56 -1.60 0.57
C SER A 66 3.70 -2.25 -0.23
N VAL A 67 4.93 -1.74 -0.09
CA VAL A 67 6.14 -2.34 -0.70
C VAL A 67 6.49 -3.66 0.00
N VAL A 68 6.39 -3.70 1.33
CA VAL A 68 6.62 -4.90 2.13
C VAL A 68 5.60 -5.99 1.80
N GLU A 69 4.35 -5.61 1.63
CA GLU A 69 3.21 -6.50 1.40
C GLU A 69 3.17 -7.07 -0.02
N SER A 70 3.19 -6.20 -1.02
CA SER A 70 2.91 -6.60 -2.42
C SER A 70 4.06 -6.31 -3.39
N ALA A 71 5.12 -5.63 -2.94
CA ALA A 71 6.11 -5.01 -3.83
C ALA A 71 5.45 -4.07 -4.86
N LEU A 72 4.37 -3.39 -4.43
CA LEU A 72 3.52 -2.52 -5.25
C LEU A 72 2.93 -3.23 -6.48
N LYS A 73 2.55 -4.49 -6.31
CA LYS A 73 1.79 -5.24 -7.33
C LYS A 73 0.32 -5.20 -6.98
N GLN A 74 -0.45 -4.43 -7.74
CA GLN A 74 -1.87 -4.21 -7.47
C GLN A 74 -2.71 -5.49 -7.59
N ASP A 75 -2.28 -6.46 -8.40
CA ASP A 75 -2.92 -7.75 -8.62
C ASP A 75 -2.38 -8.88 -7.70
N ALA A 76 -1.51 -8.56 -6.73
CA ALA A 76 -0.88 -9.55 -5.87
C ALA A 76 -1.89 -10.39 -5.10
N LYS A 77 -1.69 -11.71 -5.08
CA LYS A 77 -2.45 -12.66 -4.26
C LYS A 77 -1.51 -13.62 -3.55
N SER A 78 -1.62 -13.72 -2.23
CA SER A 78 -0.84 -14.66 -1.43
C SER A 78 -1.47 -16.06 -1.44
N LYS A 79 -0.66 -17.07 -1.09
CA LYS A 79 -1.14 -18.45 -0.90
C LYS A 79 -2.20 -18.56 0.20
N ALA A 80 -2.16 -17.68 1.19
CA ALA A 80 -3.14 -17.63 2.29
C ALA A 80 -4.41 -16.85 1.92
N GLY A 81 -4.47 -16.24 0.75
CA GLY A 81 -5.64 -15.52 0.25
C GLY A 81 -5.65 -14.01 0.50
N ALA A 82 -4.54 -13.42 0.99
CA ALA A 82 -4.35 -11.97 1.03
C ALA A 82 -4.28 -11.40 -0.39
N ALA A 83 -4.80 -10.18 -0.61
CA ALA A 83 -4.88 -9.60 -1.96
C ALA A 83 -4.57 -8.10 -2.00
N GLY A 84 -4.00 -7.66 -3.13
CA GLY A 84 -3.80 -6.26 -3.49
C GLY A 84 -2.57 -5.61 -2.88
N LEU A 85 -2.49 -4.29 -3.05
CA LEU A 85 -1.35 -3.44 -2.65
C LEU A 85 -1.04 -3.57 -1.15
N TRP A 86 -2.10 -3.66 -0.35
CA TRP A 86 -2.07 -3.71 1.11
C TRP A 86 -2.25 -5.12 1.68
N GLN A 87 -2.35 -6.14 0.81
CA GLN A 87 -2.50 -7.57 1.17
C GLN A 87 -3.58 -7.83 2.23
N PHE A 88 -4.79 -7.32 2.01
CA PHE A 88 -5.90 -7.59 2.90
C PHE A 88 -6.33 -9.06 2.84
N MET A 89 -6.44 -9.69 4.02
CA MET A 89 -7.20 -10.92 4.17
C MET A 89 -8.69 -10.66 3.94
N PRO A 90 -9.48 -11.60 3.36
CA PRO A 90 -10.89 -11.35 3.05
C PRO A 90 -11.72 -10.88 4.24
N ARG A 91 -11.52 -11.49 5.42
CA ARG A 91 -12.24 -11.11 6.64
C ARG A 91 -11.91 -9.68 7.08
N THR A 92 -10.63 -9.31 7.07
CA THR A 92 -10.19 -7.97 7.46
C THR A 92 -10.67 -6.93 6.46
N GLY A 93 -10.54 -7.19 5.16
CA GLY A 93 -11.03 -6.28 4.12
C GLY A 93 -12.52 -5.98 4.27
N LYS A 94 -13.36 -7.01 4.45
CA LYS A 94 -14.80 -6.83 4.71
C LYS A 94 -15.08 -6.04 5.99
N ALA A 95 -14.31 -6.28 7.06
CA ALA A 95 -14.46 -5.53 8.31
C ALA A 95 -14.16 -4.03 8.14
N TYR A 96 -13.35 -3.66 7.13
CA TYR A 96 -13.03 -2.28 6.77
C TYR A 96 -13.78 -1.78 5.53
N GLY A 97 -14.91 -2.43 5.19
CA GLY A 97 -15.84 -1.95 4.17
C GLY A 97 -15.51 -2.32 2.73
N LEU A 98 -14.55 -3.23 2.49
CA LEU A 98 -14.24 -3.69 1.12
C LEU A 98 -15.21 -4.77 0.67
N ASP A 99 -15.82 -4.58 -0.50
CA ASP A 99 -16.65 -5.57 -1.16
C ASP A 99 -15.80 -6.64 -1.84
N ILE A 100 -16.13 -7.90 -1.54
CA ILE A 100 -15.47 -9.07 -2.10
C ILE A 100 -16.56 -10.05 -2.53
N ASN A 101 -16.92 -10.03 -3.80
CA ASN A 101 -17.99 -10.82 -4.40
C ASN A 101 -17.59 -11.35 -5.79
N GLN A 102 -18.54 -11.85 -6.60
CA GLN A 102 -18.21 -12.42 -7.91
C GLN A 102 -17.81 -11.37 -8.95
N GLN A 103 -18.29 -10.13 -8.83
CA GLN A 103 -18.04 -9.05 -9.78
C GLN A 103 -16.78 -8.26 -9.40
N VAL A 104 -16.58 -8.00 -8.10
CA VAL A 104 -15.48 -7.16 -7.60
C VAL A 104 -14.64 -7.82 -6.51
N ASP A 105 -13.36 -7.46 -6.46
CA ASP A 105 -12.49 -7.63 -5.28
C ASP A 105 -11.85 -6.29 -4.96
N GLU A 106 -12.46 -5.52 -4.06
CA GLU A 106 -12.02 -4.16 -3.76
C GLU A 106 -10.71 -4.11 -2.97
N ARG A 107 -10.19 -5.26 -2.54
CA ARG A 107 -8.81 -5.34 -2.06
C ARG A 107 -7.78 -5.02 -3.15
N LEU A 108 -8.16 -5.20 -4.42
CA LEU A 108 -7.36 -4.87 -5.60
C LEU A 108 -7.63 -3.44 -6.11
N ASP A 109 -8.58 -2.73 -5.51
CA ASP A 109 -8.93 -1.36 -5.88
C ASP A 109 -7.93 -0.37 -5.27
N LEU A 110 -7.39 0.55 -6.06
CA LEU A 110 -6.36 1.48 -5.58
C LEU A 110 -6.86 2.40 -4.47
N PHE A 111 -8.06 2.96 -4.62
CA PHE A 111 -8.56 3.98 -3.69
C PHE A 111 -9.19 3.34 -2.47
N LYS A 112 -10.13 2.41 -2.68
CA LYS A 112 -10.86 1.77 -1.57
C LYS A 112 -9.93 0.98 -0.66
N SER A 113 -9.02 0.18 -1.23
CA SER A 113 -8.07 -0.59 -0.40
C SER A 113 -7.10 0.30 0.36
N THR A 114 -6.72 1.45 -0.19
CA THR A 114 -5.84 2.42 0.49
C THR A 114 -6.55 3.06 1.66
N GLU A 115 -7.77 3.56 1.47
CA GLU A 115 -8.55 4.13 2.56
C GLU A 115 -8.77 3.11 3.69
N SER A 116 -9.17 1.87 3.34
CA SER A 116 -9.32 0.80 4.33
C SER A 116 -8.01 0.48 5.06
N ALA A 117 -6.86 0.50 4.37
CA ALA A 117 -5.54 0.28 4.98
C ALA A 117 -5.18 1.38 5.96
N VAL A 118 -5.39 2.64 5.59
CA VAL A 118 -5.14 3.82 6.44
C VAL A 118 -6.01 3.77 7.69
N ARG A 119 -7.31 3.49 7.54
CA ARG A 119 -8.23 3.30 8.68
C ARG A 119 -7.80 2.15 9.60
N TYR A 120 -7.37 1.03 9.02
CA TYR A 120 -6.89 -0.11 9.82
C TYR A 120 -5.62 0.22 10.58
N LEU A 121 -4.66 0.91 9.95
CA LEU A 121 -3.44 1.38 10.59
C LEU A 121 -3.73 2.37 11.73
N ALA A 122 -4.67 3.29 11.53
CA ALA A 122 -5.12 4.21 12.57
C ALA A 122 -5.67 3.46 13.80
N ASP A 123 -6.53 2.45 13.60
CA ASP A 123 -7.09 1.64 14.68
C ASP A 123 -6.05 0.80 15.43
N LEU A 124 -5.10 0.24 14.69
CA LEU A 124 -3.97 -0.50 15.27
C LEU A 124 -3.12 0.45 16.11
N HIS A 125 -2.75 1.60 15.57
CA HIS A 125 -1.96 2.59 16.31
C HIS A 125 -2.73 3.13 17.52
N LYS A 126 -4.03 3.36 17.42
CA LYS A 126 -4.89 3.71 18.56
C LYS A 126 -4.86 2.64 19.66
N SER A 127 -4.78 1.37 19.29
CA SER A 127 -4.73 0.24 20.23
C SER A 127 -3.37 0.05 20.89
N PHE A 128 -2.29 0.16 20.11
CA PHE A 128 -0.94 -0.18 20.57
C PHE A 128 -0.12 1.03 21.01
N LYS A 129 -0.42 2.22 20.49
CA LYS A 129 0.29 3.48 20.77
C LYS A 129 1.80 3.39 20.49
N ASP A 130 2.15 2.56 19.52
CA ASP A 130 3.51 2.26 19.09
C ASP A 130 3.43 1.67 17.67
N TRP A 131 4.18 2.24 16.72
CA TRP A 131 4.13 1.80 15.32
C TRP A 131 4.76 0.41 15.10
N PRO A 132 5.93 0.07 15.65
CA PRO A 132 6.47 -1.29 15.60
C PRO A 132 5.46 -2.38 16.02
N LEU A 133 4.71 -2.17 17.10
CA LEU A 133 3.64 -3.05 17.57
C LEU A 133 2.42 -3.03 16.64
N ALA A 134 2.00 -1.86 16.16
CA ALA A 134 0.90 -1.74 15.20
C ALA A 134 1.21 -2.48 13.89
N LEU A 135 2.43 -2.36 13.37
CA LEU A 135 2.89 -3.07 12.17
C LEU A 135 3.00 -4.57 12.40
N ALA A 136 3.49 -5.00 13.57
CA ALA A 136 3.47 -6.41 13.94
C ALA A 136 2.03 -6.96 13.99
N ALA A 137 1.09 -6.17 14.52
CA ALA A 137 -0.32 -6.52 14.60
C ALA A 137 -1.02 -6.52 13.24
N TYR A 138 -0.60 -5.66 12.30
CA TYR A 138 -1.07 -5.67 10.92
C TYR A 138 -0.77 -7.04 10.28
N ASN A 139 0.46 -7.54 10.44
CA ASN A 139 0.89 -8.80 9.85
C ASN A 139 0.30 -10.05 10.55
N CYS A 140 0.35 -10.12 11.88
CA CYS A 140 -0.01 -11.35 12.61
C CYS A 140 -1.35 -11.31 13.34
N GLY A 141 -2.03 -10.17 13.27
CA GLY A 141 -3.27 -9.91 13.98
C GLY A 141 -3.04 -9.35 15.40
N PRO A 142 -3.90 -8.42 15.85
CA PRO A 142 -3.72 -7.72 17.13
C PRO A 142 -3.81 -8.63 18.35
N GLY A 143 -4.56 -9.73 18.28
CA GLY A 143 -4.68 -10.69 19.39
C GLY A 143 -3.35 -11.35 19.76
N ARG A 144 -2.52 -11.68 18.76
CA ARG A 144 -1.20 -12.30 18.99
C ARG A 144 -0.24 -11.32 19.66
N VAL A 145 -0.22 -10.08 19.19
CA VAL A 145 0.60 -9.02 19.80
C VAL A 145 0.19 -8.75 21.24
N ARG A 146 -1.12 -8.62 21.53
CA ARG A 146 -1.61 -8.43 22.90
C ARG A 146 -1.23 -9.59 23.83
N LYS A 147 -1.28 -10.83 23.34
CA LYS A 147 -0.84 -12.01 24.10
C LYS A 147 0.64 -11.91 24.46
N ALA A 148 1.50 -11.61 23.49
CA ALA A 148 2.94 -11.48 23.69
C ALA A 148 3.31 -10.31 24.64
N MET A 149 2.63 -9.17 24.53
CA MET A 149 2.78 -8.03 25.46
C MET A 149 2.42 -8.42 26.89
N LYS A 150 1.31 -9.14 27.09
CA LYS A 150 0.88 -9.61 28.41
C LYS A 150 1.89 -10.57 29.03
N GLU A 151 2.42 -11.50 28.23
CA GLU A 151 3.38 -12.50 28.68
C GLU A 151 4.72 -11.88 29.11
N ARG A 152 5.24 -10.92 28.35
CA ARG A 152 6.50 -10.21 28.66
C ARG A 152 6.35 -9.01 29.57
N ARG A 153 5.10 -8.62 29.89
CA ARG A 153 4.78 -7.37 30.60
C ARG A 153 5.47 -6.15 29.98
N SER A 154 5.54 -6.12 28.66
CA SER A 154 6.26 -5.09 27.90
C SER A 154 5.40 -4.53 26.78
N ARG A 155 5.59 -3.24 26.51
CA ARG A 155 4.99 -2.50 25.38
C ARG A 155 6.00 -2.16 24.30
N ASP A 156 7.20 -2.73 24.37
CA ASP A 156 8.23 -2.57 23.36
C ASP A 156 8.25 -3.79 22.43
N PHE A 157 8.18 -3.54 21.11
CA PHE A 157 8.25 -4.58 20.10
C PHE A 157 9.48 -5.47 20.27
N TRP A 158 10.65 -4.90 20.56
CA TRP A 158 11.89 -5.66 20.63
C TRP A 158 11.87 -6.68 21.78
N ASN A 159 11.31 -6.30 22.92
CA ASN A 159 11.12 -7.18 24.08
C ASN A 159 10.14 -8.33 23.85
N ILE A 160 9.12 -8.14 23.00
CA ILE A 160 8.12 -9.19 22.71
C ILE A 160 8.41 -9.99 21.45
N ARG A 161 9.35 -9.52 20.61
CA ARG A 161 9.61 -10.03 19.26
C ARG A 161 9.76 -11.55 19.23
N SER A 162 10.52 -12.13 20.16
CA SER A 162 10.78 -13.58 20.21
C SER A 162 9.53 -14.44 20.41
N LEU A 163 8.43 -13.88 20.92
CA LEU A 163 7.14 -14.56 21.10
C LEU A 163 6.21 -14.49 19.87
N LEU A 164 6.56 -13.66 18.88
CA LEU A 164 5.76 -13.49 17.66
C LEU A 164 6.15 -14.53 16.59
N PRO A 165 5.28 -14.81 15.60
CA PRO A 165 5.61 -15.68 14.48
C PRO A 165 6.88 -15.21 13.77
N LYS A 166 7.69 -16.16 13.25
CA LYS A 166 8.98 -15.82 12.64
C LYS A 166 8.87 -14.82 11.50
N GLU A 167 7.82 -14.95 10.69
CA GLU A 167 7.49 -13.98 9.63
C GLU A 167 7.32 -12.57 10.18
N THR A 168 6.56 -12.41 11.27
CA THR A 168 6.28 -11.13 11.93
C THR A 168 7.51 -10.53 12.60
N GLN A 169 8.38 -11.38 13.17
CA GLN A 169 9.67 -10.93 13.72
C GLN A 169 10.52 -10.21 12.68
N ASP A 170 10.48 -10.70 11.44
CA ASP A 170 11.24 -10.16 10.33
C ASP A 170 10.46 -9.08 9.56
N TYR A 171 9.13 -9.04 9.72
CA TYR A 171 8.23 -8.09 9.06
C TYR A 171 8.53 -6.65 9.45
N VAL A 172 8.58 -6.34 10.75
CA VAL A 172 8.86 -4.98 11.25
C VAL A 172 10.26 -4.53 10.83
N VAL A 173 11.25 -5.43 10.92
CA VAL A 173 12.63 -5.19 10.43
C VAL A 173 12.63 -4.90 8.92
N LYS A 174 11.86 -5.65 8.13
CA LYS A 174 11.73 -5.45 6.69
C LYS A 174 11.07 -4.11 6.37
N TRP A 175 10.06 -3.69 7.14
CA TRP A 175 9.44 -2.39 6.98
C TRP A 175 10.43 -1.26 7.28
N MET A 176 11.08 -1.26 8.45
CA MET A 176 12.07 -0.24 8.82
C MET A 176 13.17 -0.09 7.76
N ALA A 177 13.71 -1.22 7.26
CA ALA A 177 14.72 -1.19 6.22
C ALA A 177 14.18 -0.70 4.88
N THR A 178 12.94 -1.05 4.52
CA THR A 178 12.29 -0.54 3.31
C THR A 178 12.07 0.95 3.39
N THR A 179 11.53 1.46 4.50
CA THR A 179 11.34 2.89 4.74
C THR A 179 12.67 3.62 4.58
N TYR A 180 13.72 3.18 5.28
CA TYR A 180 15.04 3.80 5.16
C TYR A 180 15.57 3.80 3.73
N VAL A 181 15.60 2.63 3.07
CA VAL A 181 16.18 2.52 1.72
C VAL A 181 15.40 3.34 0.72
N MET A 182 14.08 3.36 0.80
CA MET A 182 13.23 4.12 -0.12
C MET A 182 13.31 5.63 0.15
N SER A 183 13.53 6.08 1.39
CA SER A 183 13.72 7.51 1.71
C SER A 183 15.12 8.01 1.31
N TYR A 184 16.14 7.17 1.40
CA TYR A 184 17.54 7.56 1.19
C TYR A 184 18.20 6.89 -0.02
N TYR A 185 17.41 6.42 -0.99
CA TYR A 185 17.90 5.59 -2.11
C TYR A 185 19.00 6.28 -2.94
N TYR A 186 18.92 7.61 -3.07
CA TYR A 186 19.87 8.44 -3.81
C TYR A 186 21.31 8.33 -3.29
N PHE A 187 21.49 8.25 -1.95
CA PHE A 187 22.81 8.11 -1.32
C PHE A 187 23.49 6.77 -1.60
N TYR A 188 22.77 5.83 -2.22
CA TYR A 188 23.25 4.49 -2.56
C TYR A 188 23.30 4.25 -4.07
N ASP A 189 23.19 5.32 -4.89
CA ASP A 189 23.12 5.29 -6.35
C ASP A 189 22.01 4.35 -6.87
N LEU A 190 20.98 4.07 -6.08
CA LEU A 190 19.82 3.33 -6.59
C LEU A 190 19.06 4.20 -7.58
N ARG A 191 18.62 3.63 -8.70
CA ARG A 191 17.88 4.37 -9.74
C ARG A 191 16.50 3.76 -9.94
N PRO A 192 15.42 4.53 -9.80
CA PRO A 192 14.08 4.02 -10.04
C PRO A 192 13.96 3.41 -11.46
N ALA A 193 13.50 2.17 -11.53
CA ALA A 193 13.19 1.49 -12.78
C ALA A 193 11.70 1.70 -13.09
N TYR A 194 11.37 2.86 -13.69
CA TYR A 194 10.00 3.29 -13.92
C TYR A 194 9.23 2.33 -14.86
N PRO A 195 7.92 2.13 -14.62
CA PRO A 195 7.06 1.50 -15.59
C PRO A 195 6.84 2.41 -16.82
N ASP A 196 6.21 1.87 -17.85
CA ASP A 196 5.77 2.64 -19.02
C ASP A 196 4.89 3.83 -18.60
N TYR A 197 4.91 4.92 -19.39
CA TYR A 197 4.25 6.18 -19.03
C TYR A 197 2.73 6.05 -18.80
N ASP A 198 2.08 5.12 -19.49
CA ASP A 198 0.65 4.82 -19.35
C ASP A 198 0.29 4.10 -18.03
N LEU A 199 1.29 3.56 -17.34
CA LEU A 199 1.19 2.97 -16.01
C LEU A 199 1.80 3.86 -14.93
N GLN A 200 2.60 4.85 -15.31
CA GLN A 200 3.19 5.83 -14.40
C GLN A 200 2.23 6.98 -14.12
N PHE A 201 1.77 7.64 -15.19
CA PHE A 201 0.93 8.82 -15.09
C PHE A 201 -0.52 8.39 -15.22
N ILE A 202 -1.18 8.23 -14.07
CA ILE A 202 -2.56 7.79 -13.99
C ILE A 202 -3.48 8.92 -13.52
N LYS A 203 -4.77 8.81 -13.84
CA LYS A 203 -5.85 9.57 -13.21
C LYS A 203 -7.05 8.67 -12.94
N ALA A 204 -7.94 9.12 -12.07
CA ALA A 204 -9.20 8.43 -11.80
C ALA A 204 -10.36 9.16 -12.46
N ILE A 205 -11.22 8.38 -13.13
CA ILE A 205 -12.51 8.84 -13.66
C ILE A 205 -13.64 8.14 -12.91
N LYS A 206 -14.78 8.80 -12.78
CA LYS A 206 -15.93 8.27 -12.04
C LYS A 206 -16.98 7.69 -12.98
N ILE A 207 -17.38 6.45 -12.74
CA ILE A 207 -18.37 5.72 -13.55
C ILE A 207 -19.56 5.32 -12.67
N TYR A 208 -20.74 5.83 -12.99
CA TYR A 208 -21.97 5.60 -12.21
C TYR A 208 -22.77 4.40 -12.70
N SER A 209 -22.83 4.19 -14.01
CA SER A 209 -23.61 3.11 -14.63
C SER A 209 -22.73 1.90 -14.95
N SER A 210 -23.36 0.73 -15.07
CA SER A 210 -22.66 -0.49 -15.47
C SER A 210 -21.97 -0.31 -16.82
N LYS A 211 -20.64 -0.49 -16.85
CA LYS A 211 -19.84 -0.25 -18.06
C LYS A 211 -18.62 -1.18 -18.12
N SER A 212 -18.38 -1.78 -19.29
CA SER A 212 -17.20 -2.62 -19.49
C SER A 212 -15.94 -1.78 -19.72
N LEU A 213 -14.79 -2.25 -19.25
CA LEU A 213 -13.49 -1.66 -19.54
C LEU A 213 -13.21 -1.60 -21.05
N THR A 214 -13.76 -2.54 -21.84
CA THR A 214 -13.70 -2.49 -23.31
C THR A 214 -14.44 -1.28 -23.87
N ARG A 215 -15.61 -0.94 -23.33
CA ARG A 215 -16.33 0.28 -23.74
C ARG A 215 -15.58 1.54 -23.31
N ILE A 216 -15.02 1.55 -22.09
CA ILE A 216 -14.18 2.67 -21.62
C ILE A 216 -12.95 2.84 -22.52
N SER A 217 -12.29 1.75 -22.92
CA SER A 217 -11.17 1.76 -23.86
C SER A 217 -11.55 2.43 -25.19
N LYS A 218 -12.69 2.05 -25.78
CA LYS A 218 -13.19 2.67 -27.02
C LYS A 218 -13.53 4.15 -26.86
N GLU A 219 -14.09 4.53 -25.71
CA GLU A 219 -14.51 5.91 -25.45
C GLU A 219 -13.33 6.83 -25.10
N THR A 220 -12.27 6.31 -24.49
CA THR A 220 -11.14 7.10 -24.00
C THR A 220 -9.90 7.00 -24.88
N GLY A 221 -9.77 5.95 -25.70
CA GLY A 221 -8.54 5.64 -26.44
C GLY A 221 -7.50 4.86 -25.62
N ALA A 222 -7.71 4.67 -24.32
CA ALA A 222 -6.77 3.94 -23.47
C ALA A 222 -6.69 2.45 -23.87
N PRO A 223 -5.48 1.84 -23.98
CA PRO A 223 -5.35 0.43 -24.31
C PRO A 223 -6.04 -0.47 -23.28
N ILE A 224 -6.85 -1.43 -23.74
CA ILE A 224 -7.58 -2.34 -22.86
C ILE A 224 -6.68 -3.13 -21.90
N ALA A 225 -5.46 -3.48 -22.34
CA ALA A 225 -4.47 -4.16 -21.51
C ALA A 225 -4.03 -3.31 -20.32
N VAL A 226 -3.84 -2.00 -20.55
CA VAL A 226 -3.46 -1.03 -19.51
C VAL A 226 -4.62 -0.83 -18.55
N LEU A 227 -5.85 -0.66 -19.05
CA LEU A 227 -7.04 -0.53 -18.19
C LEU A 227 -7.24 -1.74 -17.28
N ARG A 228 -7.07 -2.96 -17.79
CA ARG A 228 -7.17 -4.19 -16.98
C ARG A 228 -6.07 -4.25 -15.91
N LYS A 229 -4.86 -3.80 -16.22
CA LYS A 229 -3.73 -3.77 -15.30
C LYS A 229 -3.90 -2.74 -14.18
N LEU A 230 -4.49 -1.59 -14.49
CA LEU A 230 -4.78 -0.51 -13.53
C LEU A 230 -6.05 -0.76 -12.71
N ASN A 231 -6.97 -1.61 -13.19
CA ASN A 231 -8.25 -1.89 -12.53
C ASN A 231 -8.52 -3.39 -12.29
N PRO A 232 -7.61 -4.11 -11.59
CA PRO A 232 -7.76 -5.53 -11.32
C PRO A 232 -8.93 -5.86 -10.38
N SER A 233 -9.54 -4.87 -9.71
CA SER A 233 -10.72 -5.04 -8.85
C SER A 233 -11.95 -5.50 -9.63
N TYR A 234 -12.11 -5.09 -10.90
CA TYR A 234 -13.21 -5.51 -11.76
C TYR A 234 -12.91 -6.86 -12.41
N LYS A 235 -13.29 -7.96 -11.75
CA LYS A 235 -12.88 -9.34 -12.10
C LYS A 235 -13.21 -9.75 -13.54
N GLN A 236 -14.33 -9.27 -14.05
CA GLN A 236 -14.82 -9.56 -15.40
C GLN A 236 -14.56 -8.39 -16.38
N GLY A 237 -13.82 -7.37 -15.94
CA GLY A 237 -13.65 -6.13 -16.69
C GLY A 237 -14.95 -5.35 -16.86
N ILE A 238 -15.89 -5.50 -15.91
CA ILE A 238 -17.17 -4.78 -15.88
C ILE A 238 -17.22 -3.98 -14.58
N VAL A 239 -17.35 -2.67 -14.71
CA VAL A 239 -17.62 -1.76 -13.61
C VAL A 239 -19.11 -1.88 -13.29
N PRO A 240 -19.51 -2.26 -12.05
CA PRO A 240 -20.91 -2.35 -11.69
C PRO A 240 -21.55 -0.97 -11.59
N SER A 241 -22.88 -0.92 -11.62
CA SER A 241 -23.61 0.31 -11.34
C SER A 241 -23.47 0.67 -9.86
N ASN A 242 -23.25 1.94 -9.55
CA ASN A 242 -23.17 2.43 -8.18
C ASN A 242 -23.67 3.90 -8.16
N PRO A 243 -24.69 4.24 -7.36
CA PRO A 243 -25.19 5.62 -7.27
C PRO A 243 -24.12 6.60 -6.77
N TYR A 244 -23.15 6.12 -5.98
CA TYR A 244 -22.02 6.93 -5.52
C TYR A 244 -20.86 6.96 -6.50
N GLY A 245 -20.95 6.23 -7.61
CA GLY A 245 -19.91 6.07 -8.63
C GLY A 245 -18.77 5.13 -8.21
N ASN A 246 -18.14 4.51 -9.20
CA ASN A 246 -16.96 3.69 -9.05
C ASN A 246 -15.77 4.35 -9.75
N PHE A 247 -14.59 4.29 -9.13
CA PHE A 247 -13.37 4.83 -9.74
C PHE A 247 -12.80 3.87 -10.76
N VAL A 248 -12.45 4.39 -11.93
CA VAL A 248 -11.67 3.68 -12.93
C VAL A 248 -10.38 4.45 -13.14
N VAL A 249 -9.27 3.77 -12.90
CA VAL A 249 -7.92 4.30 -13.12
C VAL A 249 -7.59 4.19 -14.61
N VAL A 250 -7.24 5.30 -15.22
CA VAL A 250 -6.89 5.40 -16.64
C VAL A 250 -5.52 6.09 -16.80
N PRO A 251 -4.81 5.88 -17.90
CA PRO A 251 -3.65 6.69 -18.24
C PRO A 251 -4.04 8.17 -18.32
N LYS A 252 -3.19 9.06 -17.81
CA LYS A 252 -3.39 10.51 -17.90
C LYS A 252 -3.08 11.04 -19.31
N ILE A 253 -2.16 10.38 -20.01
CA ILE A 253 -1.66 10.80 -21.32
C ILE A 253 -2.43 10.05 -22.42
N GLY A 254 -2.73 10.75 -23.52
CA GLY A 254 -3.25 10.14 -24.75
C GLY A 254 -4.74 9.80 -24.72
N LEU A 255 -5.52 10.38 -23.80
CA LEU A 255 -6.97 10.20 -23.79
C LEU A 255 -7.65 11.13 -24.80
N ILE A 256 -8.64 10.58 -25.51
CA ILE A 256 -9.41 11.26 -26.56
C ILE A 256 -10.66 11.95 -25.99
N LYS A 257 -11.14 11.47 -24.84
CA LYS A 257 -12.34 11.99 -24.17
C LYS A 257 -12.04 12.31 -22.71
N GLU A 258 -12.46 13.49 -22.29
CA GLU A 258 -12.44 13.90 -20.89
C GLU A 258 -13.71 13.39 -20.18
N TYR A 259 -13.50 12.81 -19.02
CA TYR A 259 -14.53 12.48 -18.04
C TYR A 259 -14.37 13.45 -16.87
N ASP A 260 -15.42 13.60 -16.06
CA ASP A 260 -15.28 14.27 -14.76
C ASP A 260 -14.12 13.65 -13.99
N GLU A 261 -13.11 14.49 -13.73
CA GLU A 261 -11.90 14.10 -13.05
C GLU A 261 -12.12 14.18 -11.55
N MET A 262 -11.54 13.23 -10.81
CA MET A 262 -11.29 13.45 -9.40
C MET A 262 -9.90 14.06 -9.24
N ASP A 263 -9.84 15.23 -8.63
CA ASP A 263 -8.57 15.72 -8.12
C ASP A 263 -8.13 14.79 -6.96
N ILE A 264 -7.00 14.12 -7.14
CA ILE A 264 -6.43 13.22 -6.13
C ILE A 264 -6.09 14.00 -4.85
N GLN A 265 -5.90 15.33 -4.93
CA GLN A 265 -5.75 16.19 -3.76
C GLN A 265 -7.10 16.61 -3.14
N ALA A 266 -8.21 16.49 -3.86
CA ALA A 266 -9.55 16.66 -3.33
C ALA A 266 -10.09 15.41 -2.61
N VAL A 267 -9.23 14.45 -2.28
CA VAL A 267 -9.52 13.31 -1.37
C VAL A 267 -9.93 13.80 0.05
N SER A 268 -9.99 15.12 0.28
CA SER A 268 -10.70 15.74 1.39
C SER A 268 -12.16 15.28 1.47
N LEU A 269 -12.30 14.21 2.25
CA LEU A 269 -13.46 13.71 2.97
C LEU A 269 -14.48 14.81 3.26
N LYS A 270 -15.61 14.77 2.56
CA LYS A 270 -16.90 15.24 3.10
C LYS A 270 -17.99 14.21 2.81
N GLN A 271 -18.16 13.36 3.83
CA GLN A 271 -19.40 12.88 4.47
C GLN A 271 -19.36 11.38 4.76
#